data_AF-A0A535HAK4-F1
#
_entry.id   AF-A0A535HAK4-F1
#
_cell.length_a   1.000
_cell.length_b   1.000
_cell.length_c   1.000
_cell.angle_alpha   90.00
_cell.angle_beta   90.00
_cell.angle_gamma   90.00
#
_symmetry.space_group_name_H-M   'P 1'
#
loop_
_entity.id
_entity.type
_entity.pdbx_description
1 polymer ?
#
loop_
_entity_poly.entity_id
_entity_poly.type
_entity_poly.pdbx_seq_one_letter_code
_entity_poly.pdbx_strand_id
1 'polypeptide(L)'
;MDSGMGGAENMGARQPVEGDVADTHISEIERDVHAARGTSSMAKKDDRPVDAGLAALVGKSEQELIDFWKQRFGLIAAIPVDTARVGALTPQLRELVRIQNREERKRLTAARMKAFVQLPGDQQERIMKTRQAAYNVDRGVLEEDQRMVDELLPTIPEARNYPTAAR
;
A
#
# COMPACT_ATOMS: atom_id res chain seq x y z
N MET A 1 -24.85 22.42 72.38
CA MET A 1 -24.95 21.03 72.88
C MET A 1 -24.14 20.21 71.91
N ASP A 2 -22.82 20.27 71.99
CA ASP A 2 -21.93 19.69 73.01
C ASP A 2 -21.89 18.16 73.00
N SER A 3 -20.64 17.65 73.02
CA SER A 3 -20.18 16.29 73.30
C SER A 3 -20.40 15.22 72.21
N GLY A 4 -19.46 14.33 71.91
CA GLY A 4 -18.14 14.03 72.48
C GLY A 4 -17.49 12.94 71.60
N MET A 5 -16.18 12.99 71.33
CA MET A 5 -15.08 12.49 72.16
C MET A 5 -14.94 10.95 72.13
N GLY A 6 -13.74 10.46 71.87
CA GLY A 6 -13.32 9.12 72.32
C GLY A 6 -12.52 8.31 71.30
N GLY A 7 -11.20 8.38 71.37
CA GLY A 7 -10.29 7.40 70.78
C GLY A 7 -10.07 6.17 71.68
N ALA A 8 -9.57 5.09 71.08
CA ALA A 8 -8.77 3.99 71.65
C ALA A 8 -8.43 3.07 70.46
N GLU A 9 -7.19 2.97 69.98
CA GLU A 9 -6.06 2.22 70.54
C GLU A 9 -6.33 0.70 70.71
N ASN A 10 -5.75 -0.06 69.77
CA ASN A 10 -4.72 -1.08 70.02
C ASN A 10 -5.06 -2.60 69.92
N MET A 11 -4.14 -3.27 69.22
CA MET A 11 -3.65 -4.65 69.35
C MET A 11 -4.57 -5.86 69.10
N GLY A 12 -4.17 -6.65 68.09
CA GLY A 12 -4.62 -8.01 67.89
C GLY A 12 -3.78 -8.76 66.85
N ALA A 13 -2.50 -8.98 67.16
CA ALA A 13 -1.64 -9.88 66.38
C ALA A 13 -2.08 -11.34 66.54
N ARG A 14 -2.51 -12.00 65.44
CA ARG A 14 -2.49 -13.46 65.27
C ARG A 14 -2.37 -13.83 63.79
N GLN A 15 -1.16 -14.22 63.37
CA GLN A 15 -0.98 -15.33 62.43
C GLN A 15 -0.81 -16.63 63.25
N PRO A 16 -0.75 -17.86 62.70
CA PRO A 16 -0.94 -18.32 61.30
C PRO A 16 -1.96 -19.49 61.21
N VAL A 17 -2.32 -19.93 60.00
CA VAL A 17 -2.38 -21.37 59.62
C VAL A 17 -2.61 -21.50 58.12
N GLU A 18 -1.72 -22.24 57.48
CA GLU A 18 -1.84 -22.74 56.11
C GLU A 18 -2.94 -23.81 56.04
N GLY A 19 -3.72 -23.80 54.96
CA GLY A 19 -4.79 -24.77 54.71
C GLY A 19 -5.29 -24.65 53.29
N ASP A 20 -4.65 -25.40 52.39
CA ASP A 20 -5.04 -25.68 51.01
C ASP A 20 -6.54 -26.00 50.89
N VAL A 21 -7.32 -25.13 50.25
CA VAL A 21 -8.49 -25.54 49.47
C VAL A 21 -8.60 -24.62 48.26
N ALA A 22 -8.27 -25.17 47.10
CA ALA A 22 -8.61 -24.59 45.82
C ALA A 22 -10.13 -24.40 45.73
N ASP A 23 -10.58 -23.15 45.63
CA ASP A 23 -11.90 -22.87 45.08
C ASP A 23 -11.75 -21.83 43.96
N THR A 24 -11.86 -22.38 42.76
CA THR A 24 -11.81 -21.70 41.48
C THR A 24 -13.09 -20.91 41.33
N HIS A 25 -13.06 -19.61 41.58
CA HIS A 25 -14.10 -18.71 41.08
C HIS A 25 -13.55 -17.32 40.77
N ILE A 26 -12.52 -17.29 39.91
CA ILE A 26 -12.29 -16.10 39.08
C ILE A 26 -13.18 -16.27 37.86
N SER A 27 -14.27 -15.53 37.95
CA SER A 27 -15.36 -15.35 37.02
C SER A 27 -14.94 -15.43 35.55
N GLU A 28 -15.77 -16.14 34.80
CA GLU A 28 -15.91 -16.33 33.36
C GLU A 28 -15.77 -15.08 32.45
N ILE A 29 -15.34 -13.93 32.96
CA ILE A 29 -15.31 -12.65 32.25
C ILE A 29 -13.91 -12.31 31.71
N GLU A 30 -12.83 -12.93 32.19
CA GLU A 30 -11.48 -12.68 31.67
C GLU A 30 -11.05 -13.62 30.53
N ARG A 31 -11.85 -14.65 30.21
CA ARG A 31 -11.52 -15.60 29.12
C ARG A 31 -12.03 -15.15 27.74
N ASP A 32 -13.04 -14.29 27.68
CA ASP A 32 -13.61 -13.80 26.41
C ASP A 32 -12.91 -12.57 25.82
N VAL A 33 -12.13 -11.84 26.63
CA VAL A 33 -11.30 -10.73 26.09
C VAL A 33 -10.00 -11.25 25.45
N HIS A 34 -9.55 -12.45 25.81
CA HIS A 34 -8.38 -13.09 25.21
C HIS A 34 -8.69 -13.99 23.99
N ALA A 35 -9.94 -14.39 23.78
CA ALA A 35 -10.37 -15.05 22.53
C ALA A 35 -10.63 -14.06 21.38
N ALA A 36 -10.95 -12.78 21.68
CA ALA A 36 -11.09 -11.73 20.68
C ALA A 36 -9.75 -11.18 20.17
N ARG A 37 -8.65 -11.43 20.90
CA ARG A 37 -7.28 -11.19 20.46
C ARG A 37 -6.69 -12.42 19.80
N GLY A 38 -7.42 -12.95 18.81
CA GLY A 38 -6.91 -13.85 17.78
C GLY A 38 -5.81 -13.15 16.95
N THR A 39 -4.66 -12.93 17.57
CA THR A 39 -3.38 -12.74 16.91
C THR A 39 -3.05 -14.05 16.21
N SER A 40 -3.55 -14.22 15.00
CA SER A 40 -2.97 -15.01 13.90
C SER A 40 -3.94 -15.04 12.72
N SER A 41 -4.43 -13.89 12.27
CA SER A 41 -4.42 -13.72 10.82
C SER A 41 -3.06 -13.12 10.53
N MET A 42 -2.12 -13.97 10.13
CA MET A 42 -1.18 -13.58 9.09
C MET A 42 -2.03 -12.77 8.11
N ALA A 43 -1.91 -11.45 8.13
CA ALA A 43 -2.30 -10.65 6.99
C ALA A 43 -1.49 -11.31 5.89
N LYS A 44 -2.16 -12.19 5.13
CA LYS A 44 -1.55 -12.87 4.00
C LYS A 44 -0.99 -11.69 3.26
N LYS A 45 0.34 -11.62 3.23
CA LYS A 45 1.03 -10.76 2.30
C LYS A 45 0.63 -11.39 0.98
N ASP A 46 -0.54 -11.00 0.53
CA ASP A 46 -1.03 -11.23 -0.80
C ASP A 46 -0.01 -10.41 -1.57
N ASP A 47 1.12 -11.05 -1.90
CA ASP A 47 2.14 -10.53 -2.79
C ASP A 47 1.43 -10.46 -4.14
N ARG A 48 0.47 -9.54 -4.23
CA ARG A 48 -0.23 -9.25 -5.44
C ARG A 48 0.90 -8.77 -6.35
N PRO A 49 1.00 -9.28 -7.58
CA PRO A 49 2.15 -8.98 -8.39
C PRO A 49 2.40 -7.48 -8.57
N VAL A 50 1.36 -6.63 -8.36
CA VAL A 50 1.40 -5.15 -8.29
C VAL A 50 2.33 -4.57 -7.22
N ASP A 51 2.64 -5.32 -6.17
CA ASP A 51 3.42 -4.88 -5.01
C ASP A 51 4.95 -5.07 -5.21
N ALA A 52 5.38 -5.75 -6.28
CA ALA A 52 6.79 -5.74 -6.70
C ALA A 52 7.18 -4.32 -7.17
N GLY A 53 8.01 -3.64 -6.37
CA GLY A 53 8.45 -2.28 -6.66
C GLY A 53 9.39 -2.19 -7.88
N LEU A 54 9.44 -1.01 -8.47
CA LEU A 54 10.35 -0.67 -9.58
C LEU A 54 11.83 -0.87 -9.22
N ALA A 55 12.18 -0.87 -7.93
CA ALA A 55 13.52 -1.22 -7.46
C ALA A 55 13.99 -2.62 -7.92
N ALA A 56 13.07 -3.58 -8.12
CA ALA A 56 13.37 -4.92 -8.60
C ALA A 56 13.70 -4.97 -10.12
N LEU A 57 13.68 -3.82 -10.80
CA LEU A 57 13.88 -3.71 -12.25
C LEU A 57 15.28 -3.20 -12.63
N VAL A 58 16.06 -2.75 -11.65
CA VAL A 58 17.42 -2.25 -11.88
C VAL A 58 18.27 -3.34 -12.53
N GLY A 59 18.91 -2.99 -13.65
CA GLY A 59 19.79 -3.90 -14.38
C GLY A 59 19.09 -4.91 -15.31
N LYS A 60 17.75 -4.92 -15.38
CA LYS A 60 17.01 -5.76 -16.32
C LYS A 60 17.14 -5.26 -17.77
N SER A 61 16.93 -6.16 -18.73
CA SER A 61 16.88 -5.80 -20.16
C SER A 61 15.63 -4.98 -20.49
N GLU A 62 15.66 -4.21 -21.58
CA GLU A 62 14.49 -3.43 -22.02
C GLU A 62 13.24 -4.30 -22.20
N GLN A 63 13.38 -5.49 -22.78
CA GLN A 63 12.27 -6.40 -23.01
C GLN A 63 11.64 -6.87 -21.68
N GLU A 64 12.45 -7.20 -20.68
CA GLU A 64 11.95 -7.55 -19.34
C GLU A 64 11.22 -6.38 -18.67
N LEU A 65 11.67 -5.14 -18.89
CA LEU A 65 10.97 -3.95 -18.40
C LEU A 65 9.62 -3.77 -19.09
N ILE A 66 9.57 -3.98 -20.41
CA ILE A 66 8.33 -3.90 -21.20
C ILE A 66 7.34 -4.96 -20.72
N ASP A 67 7.78 -6.20 -20.55
CA ASP A 67 6.91 -7.31 -20.12
C ASP A 67 6.40 -7.13 -18.69
N PHE A 68 7.25 -6.61 -17.79
CA PHE A 68 6.83 -6.19 -16.46
C PHE A 68 5.70 -5.16 -16.53
N TRP A 69 5.86 -4.11 -17.33
CA TRP A 69 4.86 -3.06 -17.45
C TRP A 69 3.57 -3.56 -18.10
N LYS A 70 3.65 -4.43 -19.11
CA LYS A 70 2.46 -5.08 -19.70
C LYS A 70 1.68 -5.88 -18.67
N GLN A 71 2.37 -6.72 -17.90
CA GLN A 71 1.76 -7.49 -16.84
C GLN A 71 1.12 -6.57 -15.79
N ARG A 72 1.84 -5.53 -15.36
CA ARG A 72 1.35 -4.53 -14.41
C ARG A 72 0.09 -3.82 -14.91
N PHE A 73 0.08 -3.36 -16.16
CA PHE A 73 -1.08 -2.72 -16.77
C PHE A 73 -2.26 -3.68 -16.91
N GLY A 74 -2.02 -4.93 -17.32
CA GLY A 74 -3.07 -5.95 -17.40
C GLY A 74 -3.76 -6.17 -16.06
N LEU A 75 -2.98 -6.27 -14.98
CA LEU A 75 -3.51 -6.41 -13.62
C LEU A 75 -4.31 -5.19 -13.18
N ILE A 76 -3.81 -3.98 -13.44
CA ILE A 76 -4.51 -2.73 -13.12
C ILE A 76 -5.80 -2.63 -13.94
N ALA A 77 -5.77 -2.90 -15.25
CA ALA A 77 -6.93 -2.88 -16.14
C ALA A 77 -8.01 -3.93 -15.77
N ALA A 78 -7.62 -5.02 -15.12
CA ALA A 78 -8.53 -6.04 -14.62
C ALA A 78 -9.30 -5.62 -13.35
N ILE A 79 -8.84 -4.61 -12.60
CA ILE A 79 -9.52 -4.13 -11.40
C ILE A 79 -10.91 -3.56 -11.78
N PRO A 80 -12.02 -4.03 -11.19
CA PRO A 80 -13.35 -3.58 -11.62
C PRO A 80 -13.72 -2.17 -11.11
N VAL A 81 -13.12 -1.75 -9.99
CA VAL A 81 -13.45 -0.49 -9.31
C VAL A 81 -12.43 0.59 -9.67
N ASP A 82 -12.88 1.73 -10.18
CA ASP A 82 -12.01 2.80 -10.67
C ASP A 82 -11.13 3.42 -9.57
N THR A 83 -11.67 3.65 -8.38
CA THR A 83 -10.89 4.18 -7.24
C THR A 83 -9.78 3.22 -6.83
N ALA A 84 -10.05 1.90 -6.83
CA ALA A 84 -9.05 0.89 -6.57
C ALA A 84 -7.99 0.83 -7.69
N ARG A 85 -8.39 1.06 -8.94
CA ARG A 85 -7.46 1.14 -10.08
C ARG A 85 -6.52 2.34 -9.95
N VAL A 86 -7.05 3.50 -9.57
CA VAL A 86 -6.27 4.71 -9.29
C VAL A 86 -5.32 4.46 -8.11
N GLY A 87 -5.80 3.80 -7.06
CA GLY A 87 -4.99 3.39 -5.91
C GLY A 87 -3.87 2.41 -6.26
N ALA A 88 -4.02 1.62 -7.33
CA ALA A 88 -2.98 0.72 -7.83
C ALA A 88 -1.98 1.40 -8.77
N LEU A 89 -2.43 2.33 -9.62
CA LEU A 89 -1.57 3.04 -10.58
C LEU A 89 -0.70 4.12 -9.90
N THR A 90 -1.31 4.94 -9.04
CA THR A 90 -0.64 6.13 -8.47
C THR A 90 0.66 5.80 -7.71
N PRO A 91 0.74 4.75 -6.87
CA PRO A 91 1.99 4.37 -6.22
C PRO A 91 3.11 4.01 -7.19
N GLN A 92 2.80 3.39 -8.33
CA GLN A 92 3.78 3.02 -9.36
C GLN A 92 4.39 4.26 -10.01
N LEU A 93 3.54 5.27 -10.32
CA LEU A 93 4.00 6.55 -10.86
C LEU A 93 4.86 7.30 -9.83
N ARG A 94 4.44 7.28 -8.57
CA ARG A 94 5.16 7.93 -7.48
C ARG A 94 6.52 7.30 -7.23
N GLU A 95 6.61 5.98 -7.27
CA GLU A 95 7.88 5.27 -7.18
C GLU A 95 8.79 5.64 -8.35
N LEU A 96 8.27 5.63 -9.59
CA LEU A 96 9.03 5.97 -10.79
C LEU A 96 9.63 7.38 -10.71
N VAL A 97 8.82 8.35 -10.30
CA VAL A 97 9.22 9.75 -10.15
C VAL A 97 10.31 9.94 -9.10
N ARG A 98 10.30 9.13 -8.03
CA ARG A 98 11.27 9.19 -6.92
C ARG A 98 12.61 8.54 -7.22
N ILE A 99 12.77 7.84 -8.34
CA ILE A 99 14.05 7.28 -8.76
C ILE A 99 15.03 8.43 -9.04
N GLN A 100 16.09 8.52 -8.22
CA GLN A 100 17.08 9.60 -8.28
C GLN A 100 18.00 9.48 -9.51
N ASN A 101 18.26 8.26 -9.96
CA ASN A 101 19.02 8.03 -11.18
C ASN A 101 18.15 8.39 -12.40
N ARG A 102 18.42 9.56 -13.00
CA ARG A 102 17.64 10.08 -14.12
C ARG A 102 17.66 9.15 -15.34
N GLU A 103 18.79 8.54 -15.66
CA GLU A 103 18.91 7.65 -16.82
C GLU A 103 18.12 6.36 -16.60
N GLU A 104 18.13 5.83 -15.39
CA GLU A 104 17.30 4.67 -15.04
C GLU A 104 15.80 5.02 -15.07
N ARG A 105 15.43 6.20 -14.55
CA ARG A 105 14.05 6.71 -14.64
C ARG A 105 13.60 6.85 -16.08
N LYS A 106 14.46 7.34 -16.98
CA LYS A 106 14.19 7.41 -18.42
C LYS A 106 13.95 6.04 -19.02
N ARG A 107 14.86 5.08 -18.78
CA ARG A 107 14.72 3.71 -19.27
C ARG A 107 13.40 3.06 -18.84
N LEU A 108 13.05 3.17 -17.56
CA LEU A 108 11.82 2.61 -17.03
C LEU A 108 10.57 3.30 -17.59
N THR A 109 10.63 4.63 -17.78
CA THR A 109 9.53 5.39 -18.40
C THR A 109 9.36 5.03 -19.87
N ALA A 110 10.46 4.91 -20.62
CA ALA A 110 10.45 4.49 -22.02
C ALA A 110 9.85 3.09 -22.18
N ALA A 111 10.29 2.13 -21.35
CA ALA A 111 9.73 0.79 -21.33
C ALA A 111 8.22 0.78 -21.01
N ARG A 112 7.78 1.63 -20.06
CA ARG A 112 6.36 1.81 -19.75
C ARG A 112 5.57 2.33 -20.96
N MET A 113 6.11 3.31 -21.68
CA MET A 113 5.46 3.88 -22.87
C MET A 113 5.34 2.81 -23.97
N LYS A 114 6.42 2.08 -24.24
CA LYS A 114 6.43 0.95 -25.19
C LYS A 114 5.47 -0.16 -24.78
N ALA A 115 5.37 -0.48 -23.49
CA ALA A 115 4.43 -1.48 -22.98
C ALA A 115 2.98 -1.05 -23.19
N PHE A 116 2.64 0.21 -22.88
CA PHE A 116 1.29 0.74 -22.98
C PHE A 116 0.74 0.66 -24.42
N VAL A 117 1.52 1.08 -25.43
CA VAL A 117 1.06 1.07 -26.84
C VAL A 117 0.85 -0.34 -27.40
N GLN A 118 1.39 -1.36 -26.73
CA GLN A 118 1.25 -2.78 -27.09
C GLN A 118 0.07 -3.46 -26.36
N LEU A 119 -0.65 -2.76 -25.48
CA LEU A 119 -1.81 -3.34 -24.79
C LEU A 119 -3.03 -3.47 -25.73
N PRO A 120 -3.97 -4.38 -25.44
CA PRO A 120 -5.30 -4.36 -26.04
C PRO A 120 -6.01 -3.01 -25.85
N GLY A 121 -6.80 -2.57 -26.83
CA GLY A 121 -7.39 -1.22 -26.85
C GLY A 121 -8.31 -0.91 -25.66
N ASP A 122 -9.06 -1.89 -25.18
CA ASP A 122 -9.89 -1.79 -23.97
C ASP A 122 -9.05 -1.57 -22.71
N GLN A 123 -7.90 -2.23 -22.62
CA GLN A 123 -6.95 -2.03 -21.52
C GLN A 123 -6.28 -0.66 -21.61
N GLN A 124 -5.89 -0.22 -22.81
CA GLN A 124 -5.37 1.14 -23.02
C GLN A 124 -6.37 2.17 -22.51
N GLU A 125 -7.64 2.09 -22.91
CA GLU A 125 -8.70 3.02 -22.50
C GLU A 125 -8.87 3.07 -20.97
N ARG A 126 -8.92 1.90 -20.32
CA ARG A 126 -9.03 1.81 -18.84
C ARG A 126 -7.84 2.44 -18.14
N ILE A 127 -6.63 2.20 -18.65
CA ILE A 127 -5.40 2.79 -18.08
C ILE A 127 -5.39 4.31 -18.30
N MET A 128 -5.81 4.81 -19.47
CA MET A 128 -5.91 6.26 -19.71
C MET A 128 -6.89 6.94 -18.76
N LYS A 129 -8.11 6.40 -18.61
CA LYS A 129 -9.11 6.92 -17.66
C LYS A 129 -8.57 6.94 -16.24
N THR A 130 -7.83 5.90 -15.86
CA THR A 130 -7.21 5.80 -14.54
C THR A 130 -6.10 6.82 -14.36
N ARG A 131 -5.25 7.02 -15.36
CA ARG A 131 -4.20 8.05 -15.33
C ARG A 131 -4.81 9.44 -15.19
N GLN A 132 -5.90 9.72 -15.91
CA GLN A 132 -6.64 10.97 -15.79
C GLN A 132 -7.23 11.16 -14.38
N ALA A 133 -7.81 10.13 -13.80
CA ALA A 133 -8.33 10.19 -12.43
C ALA A 133 -7.23 10.32 -11.37
N ALA A 134 -6.06 9.70 -11.59
CA ALA A 134 -4.89 9.82 -10.72
C ALA A 134 -4.33 11.26 -10.64
N TYR A 135 -4.54 12.07 -11.68
CA TYR A 135 -4.19 13.49 -11.67
C TYR A 135 -4.88 14.26 -10.53
N ASN A 136 -6.13 13.91 -10.21
CA ASN A 136 -6.88 14.53 -9.12
C ASN A 136 -6.42 14.06 -7.73
N VAL A 137 -5.67 12.96 -7.65
CA VAL A 137 -5.18 12.38 -6.39
C VAL A 137 -3.77 12.88 -6.05
N ASP A 138 -2.87 12.92 -7.05
CA ASP A 138 -1.47 13.30 -6.84
C ASP A 138 -0.93 14.05 -8.06
N ARG A 139 -1.42 15.28 -8.25
CA ARG A 139 -1.09 16.14 -9.38
C ARG A 139 0.42 16.30 -9.60
N GLY A 140 1.19 16.51 -8.54
CA GLY A 140 2.64 16.72 -8.63
C GLY A 140 3.39 15.52 -9.21
N VAL A 141 2.98 14.30 -8.83
CA VAL A 141 3.54 13.07 -9.41
C VAL A 141 3.19 12.97 -10.90
N LEU A 142 1.95 13.25 -11.29
CA LEU A 142 1.52 13.15 -12.68
C LEU A 142 2.18 14.21 -13.59
N GLU A 143 2.42 15.42 -13.08
CA GLU A 143 3.11 16.48 -13.82
C GLU A 143 4.62 16.20 -13.99
N GLU A 144 5.28 15.63 -12.98
CA GLU A 144 6.68 15.18 -13.11
C GLU A 144 6.80 13.97 -14.03
N ASP A 145 5.86 13.03 -13.94
CA ASP A 145 5.75 11.91 -14.88
C ASP A 145 5.55 12.37 -16.32
N GLN A 146 4.62 13.32 -16.53
CA GLN A 146 4.33 13.86 -17.85
C GLN A 146 5.56 14.56 -18.45
N ARG A 147 6.31 15.33 -17.65
CA ARG A 147 7.54 15.97 -18.12
C ARG A 147 8.58 14.96 -18.64
N MET A 148 8.69 13.80 -17.99
CA MET A 148 9.55 12.72 -18.47
C MET A 148 9.01 12.09 -19.77
N VAL A 149 7.70 11.86 -19.85
CA VAL A 149 7.05 11.37 -21.07
C VAL A 149 7.27 12.32 -22.25
N ASP A 150 7.08 13.63 -22.04
CA ASP A 150 7.26 14.65 -23.08
C ASP A 150 8.71 14.74 -23.56
N GLU A 151 9.69 14.54 -22.67
CA GLU A 151 11.11 14.47 -23.03
C GLU A 151 11.43 13.24 -23.90
N LEU A 152 10.80 12.09 -23.61
CA LEU A 152 11.09 10.81 -24.26
C LEU A 152 10.27 10.56 -25.53
N LEU A 153 9.10 11.17 -25.66
CA LEU A 153 8.20 10.92 -26.79
C LEU A 153 8.87 11.13 -28.17
N PRO A 154 9.67 12.18 -28.40
CA PRO A 154 10.36 12.37 -29.68
C PRO A 154 11.39 11.28 -29.99
N THR A 155 11.89 10.56 -28.98
CA THR A 155 12.96 9.56 -29.12
C THR A 155 12.45 8.13 -29.21
N ILE A 156 11.14 7.90 -29.09
CA ILE A 156 10.52 6.56 -29.11
C ILE A 156 9.47 6.52 -30.22
N PRO A 157 9.87 6.20 -31.48
CA PRO A 157 8.96 6.18 -32.62
C PRO A 157 7.72 5.29 -32.42
N GLU A 158 7.88 4.18 -31.69
CA GLU A 158 6.80 3.21 -31.41
C GLU A 158 5.76 3.80 -30.45
N ALA A 159 6.14 4.77 -29.63
CA ALA A 159 5.27 5.43 -28.66
C ALA A 159 4.61 6.69 -29.22
N ARG A 160 4.63 6.93 -30.53
CA ARG A 160 4.09 8.16 -31.15
C ARG A 160 2.60 8.41 -30.87
N ASN A 161 1.85 7.34 -30.58
CA ASN A 161 0.44 7.39 -30.18
C ASN A 161 0.24 7.37 -28.66
N TYR A 162 1.31 7.49 -27.87
CA TYR A 162 1.21 7.54 -26.42
C TYR A 162 0.45 8.80 -26.01
N PRO A 163 -0.57 8.70 -25.15
CA PRO A 163 -1.35 9.84 -24.73
C PRO A 163 -0.46 10.77 -23.92
N THR A 164 -0.19 11.95 -24.46
CA THR A 164 0.31 13.06 -23.68
C THR A 164 -0.87 13.70 -22.96
N ALA A 165 -0.62 14.27 -21.78
CA ALA A 165 -1.56 15.25 -21.24
C ALA A 165 -1.52 16.45 -22.20
N ALA A 166 -2.34 16.39 -23.24
CA ALA A 166 -2.54 17.50 -24.16
C ALA A 166 -2.92 18.71 -23.32
N ARG A 167 -2.15 19.79 -23.55
CA ARG A 167 -2.43 21.14 -23.04
C ARG A 167 -3.84 21.58 -23.41
#